data_AF-A0A8H3ZAL0-F1
#
_entry.id   AF-A0A8H3ZAL0-F1
#
_cell.length_a   1.000
_cell.length_b   1.000
_cell.length_c   1.000
_cell.angle_alpha   90.00
_cell.angle_beta   90.00
_cell.angle_gamma   90.00
#
_symmetry.space_group_name_H-M   'P 1'
#
loop_
_entity.id
_entity.type
_entity.pdbx_description
1 polymer ?
#
loop_
_entity_poly.entity_id
_entity_poly.type
_entity_poly.pdbx_seq_one_letter_code
_entity_poly.pdbx_strand_id
1 'polypeptide(L)'
;MTSNGEKDHEHLIISDDSQHPANLICELCRKFYSLGWVTGTGGGTSIRKDDHIFLAPSGVQKELMKPTDIFVLDYPTKTYIRKPHPLNPSQCTPLFLAAFDRGAGCTIHTHSQWAVLITLLVERDHGKEACFEVEQLEQIKGIGKGRGKQGSLGYYDKLVIPIIENTAQEEDLTESLEEAMERYPDTYAVLVRRHGIYVWGDNVHKAKTQCESLDYIFQLAVEMHKLGLPWTAPKGLSEEHERLNTQACLTRRVTGNKVVHAPLFTSSIHRILDVGCGPGVVTREFSSRFPKAKIVGIDINLLPILQQEREKEDTGKMSFIEGDIMDLANKHEELGKQSFDYVFSRYLVYALTCWPEYIKKTWDLLKPGAWVEIQDGMLTTMSAQTKNAANLEWEAKLHQADRGLGLDPDIGGELERLVQAAGFVNVRAWEYDVPI
;
A
#
# COMPACT_ATOMS: atom_id res chain seq x y z
N MET A 1 0.42 36.34 62.14
CA MET A 1 0.23 34.88 62.27
C MET A 1 0.51 34.27 60.91
N THR A 2 1.71 33.73 60.75
CA THR A 2 2.19 33.02 59.56
C THR A 2 2.07 31.52 59.84
N SER A 3 1.09 30.86 59.21
CA SER A 3 0.89 29.39 59.19
C SER A 3 -0.21 29.11 58.15
N ASN A 4 -0.05 28.33 57.09
CA ASN A 4 0.62 27.05 56.94
C ASN A 4 1.31 26.98 55.56
N GLY A 5 2.51 26.40 55.51
CA GLY A 5 3.26 26.17 54.27
C GLY A 5 2.56 25.20 53.34
N GLU A 6 2.24 25.66 52.14
CA GLU A 6 2.11 24.80 50.96
C GLU A 6 3.44 24.06 50.81
N LYS A 7 3.44 22.75 51.04
CA LYS A 7 4.58 21.92 50.71
C LYS A 7 4.68 21.95 49.19
N ASP A 8 5.62 22.70 48.63
CA ASP A 8 5.82 22.89 47.18
C ASP A 8 6.28 21.60 46.44
N HIS A 9 6.09 20.41 47.05
CA HIS A 9 6.44 19.09 46.54
C HIS A 9 7.82 18.99 45.83
N GLU A 10 8.76 19.90 46.16
CA GLU A 10 10.06 20.06 45.49
C GLU A 10 10.90 18.77 45.52
N HIS A 11 10.79 18.00 46.60
CA HIS A 11 11.45 16.70 46.72
C HIS A 11 11.10 15.72 45.59
N LEU A 12 9.97 15.89 44.90
CA LEU A 12 9.57 15.03 43.77
C LEU A 12 10.41 15.27 42.52
N ILE A 13 11.09 16.41 42.39
CA ILE A 13 11.93 16.72 41.21
C ILE A 13 13.44 16.64 41.51
N ILE A 14 13.82 16.38 42.77
CA ILE A 14 15.22 16.26 43.19
C ILE A 14 15.62 14.79 43.15
N SER A 15 16.52 14.45 42.22
CA SER A 15 17.09 13.10 42.14
C SER A 15 18.44 13.13 41.43
N ASP A 16 19.39 12.33 41.92
CA ASP A 16 20.67 12.07 41.22
C ASP A 16 20.52 11.01 40.12
N ASP A 17 19.38 10.31 40.07
CA ASP A 17 19.09 9.32 39.03
C ASP A 17 18.76 10.03 37.71
N SER A 18 19.57 9.79 36.68
CA SER A 18 19.34 10.35 35.34
C SER A 18 18.05 9.84 34.69
N GLN A 19 17.55 8.67 35.11
CA GLN A 19 16.28 8.10 34.64
C GLN A 19 15.07 8.64 35.41
N HIS A 20 15.28 9.45 36.45
CA HIS A 20 14.19 10.13 37.12
C HIS A 20 13.42 11.03 36.13
N PRO A 21 12.07 10.99 36.06
CA PRO A 21 11.29 11.74 35.09
C PRO A 21 11.68 13.23 34.96
N ALA A 22 11.91 13.91 36.09
CA ALA A 22 12.31 15.31 36.10
C ALA A 22 13.65 15.58 35.39
N ASN A 23 14.59 14.64 35.43
CA ASN A 23 15.88 14.74 34.73
C ASN A 23 15.75 14.27 33.28
N LEU A 24 15.07 13.14 33.08
CA LEU A 24 14.95 12.48 31.80
C LEU A 24 14.14 13.29 30.79
N ILE A 25 13.06 13.97 31.22
CA ILE A 25 12.29 14.87 30.34
C ILE A 25 13.19 15.98 29.79
N CYS A 26 14.03 16.61 30.62
CA CYS A 26 14.97 17.64 30.18
C CYS A 26 16.00 17.09 29.19
N GLU A 27 16.55 15.89 29.44
CA GLU A 27 17.49 15.25 28.51
C GLU A 27 16.84 14.89 27.18
N LEU A 28 15.65 14.30 27.21
CA LEU A 28 14.89 13.94 26.01
C LEU A 28 14.54 15.16 25.18
N CYS A 29 14.03 16.23 25.79
CA CYS A 29 13.72 17.47 25.08
C CYS A 29 14.96 18.11 24.43
N ARG A 30 16.14 18.01 25.05
CA ARG A 30 17.39 18.45 24.42
C ARG A 30 17.74 17.63 23.18
N LYS A 31 17.55 16.31 23.23
CA LYS A 31 17.74 15.43 22.07
C LYS A 31 16.69 15.71 20.98
N PHE A 32 15.42 15.81 21.35
CA PHE A 32 14.32 16.11 20.44
C PHE A 32 14.49 17.46 19.75
N TYR A 33 15.04 18.46 20.45
CA TYR A 33 15.38 19.75 19.83
C TYR A 33 16.41 19.59 18.71
N SER A 34 17.45 18.78 18.93
CA SER A 34 18.46 18.49 17.90
C SER A 34 17.91 17.74 16.68
N LEU A 35 16.80 17.02 16.85
CA LEU A 35 16.05 16.37 15.76
C LEU A 35 15.05 17.32 15.07
N GLY A 36 14.85 18.54 15.58
CA GLY A 36 13.87 19.48 15.08
C GLY A 36 12.43 19.22 15.56
N TRP A 37 12.22 18.31 16.51
CA TRP A 37 10.89 17.88 16.95
C TRP A 37 10.19 18.84 17.91
N VAL A 38 10.95 19.61 18.68
CA VAL A 38 10.44 20.51 19.74
C VAL A 38 10.98 21.94 19.59
N THR A 39 11.07 22.42 18.35
CA THR A 39 11.55 23.77 18.04
C THR A 39 10.49 24.84 18.35
N GLY A 40 10.94 26.07 18.64
CA GLY A 40 10.01 27.20 18.80
C GLY A 40 9.06 27.07 20.00
N THR A 41 9.51 26.40 21.07
CA THR A 41 8.74 26.09 22.30
C THR A 41 7.62 25.05 22.17
N GLY A 42 7.31 24.61 20.95
CA GLY A 42 6.32 23.58 20.65
C GLY A 42 6.78 22.16 20.99
N GLY A 43 5.83 21.23 21.07
CA GLY A 43 6.08 19.84 21.45
C GLY A 43 6.54 19.65 22.89
N GLY A 44 6.85 18.40 23.25
CA GLY A 44 7.31 18.05 24.59
C GLY A 44 7.10 16.58 24.90
N THR A 45 7.41 16.19 26.13
CA THR A 45 7.18 14.83 26.61
C THR A 45 6.70 14.85 28.05
N SER A 46 5.91 13.82 28.41
CA SER A 46 5.43 13.59 29.75
C SER A 46 5.65 12.14 30.14
N ILE A 47 6.00 11.91 31.40
CA ILE A 47 6.32 10.58 31.94
C ILE A 47 5.48 10.34 33.18
N ARG A 48 4.82 9.18 33.23
CA ARG A 48 4.13 8.69 34.43
C ARG A 48 5.06 7.78 35.21
N LYS A 49 5.21 8.05 36.50
CA LYS A 49 5.96 7.21 37.45
C LYS A 49 5.12 7.07 38.72
N ASP A 50 4.74 5.84 39.02
CA ASP A 50 3.82 5.51 40.11
C ASP A 50 2.51 6.33 39.99
N ASP A 51 2.14 7.05 41.04
CA ASP A 51 0.96 7.91 41.09
C ASP A 51 1.23 9.35 40.64
N HIS A 52 2.37 9.62 39.99
CA HIS A 52 2.76 10.96 39.56
C HIS A 52 2.94 11.06 38.05
N ILE A 53 2.51 12.18 37.46
CA ILE A 53 2.81 12.56 36.08
C ILE A 53 3.71 13.79 36.11
N PHE A 54 4.83 13.70 35.38
CA PHE A 54 5.81 14.77 35.23
C PHE A 54 5.68 15.39 33.85
N LEU A 55 5.56 16.72 33.77
CA LEU A 55 5.35 17.43 32.51
C LEU A 55 6.34 18.58 32.32
N ALA A 56 6.75 18.76 31.07
CA ALA A 56 7.41 19.98 30.63
C ALA A 56 6.45 21.19 30.69
N PRO A 57 6.94 22.39 31.03
CA PRO A 57 6.17 23.62 31.01
C PRO A 57 5.90 24.13 29.58
N SER A 58 4.85 24.95 29.46
CA SER A 58 4.52 25.65 28.21
C SER A 58 5.46 26.85 27.97
N GLY A 59 5.66 27.22 26.70
CA GLY A 59 6.31 28.48 26.31
C GLY A 59 7.81 28.61 26.60
N VAL A 60 8.46 27.56 27.11
CA VAL A 60 9.92 27.57 27.35
C VAL A 60 10.70 26.91 26.20
N GLN A 61 11.96 27.30 26.08
CA GLN A 61 12.97 26.63 25.25
C GLN A 61 13.24 25.23 25.81
N LYS A 62 12.78 24.20 25.08
CA LYS A 62 12.72 22.82 25.56
C LYS A 62 14.11 22.21 25.81
N GLU A 63 15.12 22.67 25.08
CA GLU A 63 16.52 22.25 25.19
C GLU A 63 17.27 22.83 26.41
N LEU A 64 16.75 23.91 26.99
CA LEU A 64 17.33 24.60 28.15
C LEU A 64 16.61 24.30 29.48
N MET A 65 15.57 23.46 29.44
CA MET A 65 14.80 23.10 30.63
C MET A 65 15.67 22.47 31.71
N LYS A 66 15.33 22.78 32.96
CA LYS A 66 15.92 22.21 34.17
C LYS A 66 14.87 21.40 34.94
N PRO A 67 15.28 20.44 35.78
CA PRO A 67 14.35 19.67 36.62
C PRO A 67 13.42 20.54 37.48
N THR A 68 13.91 21.72 37.91
CA THR A 68 13.12 22.70 38.66
C THR A 68 11.93 23.26 37.88
N ASP A 69 11.93 23.17 36.56
CA ASP A 69 10.89 23.69 35.68
C ASP A 69 9.74 22.69 35.46
N ILE A 70 9.88 21.45 35.97
CA ILE A 70 8.95 20.34 35.70
C ILE A 70 7.69 20.42 36.58
N PHE A 71 6.52 20.38 35.95
CA PHE A 71 5.25 20.29 36.64
C PHE A 71 5.00 18.85 37.12
N VAL A 72 4.28 18.70 38.24
CA VAL A 72 3.87 17.39 38.76
C VAL A 72 2.37 17.37 39.02
N LEU A 73 1.69 16.39 38.44
CA LEU A 73 0.28 16.06 38.74
C LEU A 73 0.24 14.78 39.56
N ASP A 74 -0.72 14.75 40.47
CA ASP A 74 -1.22 13.51 41.07
C ASP A 74 -2.12 12.79 40.05
N TYR A 75 -1.77 11.55 39.71
CA TYR A 75 -2.44 10.76 38.68
C TYR A 75 -3.86 10.34 39.06
N PRO A 76 -4.16 9.91 40.31
CA PRO A 76 -5.52 9.59 40.73
C PRO A 76 -6.48 10.79 40.67
N THR A 77 -6.07 11.96 41.18
CA THR A 77 -6.93 13.14 41.26
C THR A 77 -6.86 14.05 40.03
N LYS A 78 -5.85 13.86 39.16
CA LYS A 78 -5.55 14.72 38.00
C LYS A 78 -5.27 16.17 38.39
N THR A 79 -4.85 16.42 39.62
CA THR A 79 -4.57 17.76 40.13
C THR A 79 -3.07 18.05 40.16
N TYR A 80 -2.70 19.30 39.87
CA TYR A 80 -1.33 19.75 40.02
C TYR A 80 -0.96 19.85 41.49
N ILE A 81 0.04 19.08 41.90
CA ILE A 81 0.61 19.12 43.25
C ILE A 81 1.91 19.91 43.31
N ARG A 82 2.54 20.17 42.16
CA ARG A 82 3.69 21.09 42.02
C ARG A 82 3.51 21.98 40.79
N LYS A 83 3.72 23.30 40.99
CA LYS A 83 3.67 24.31 39.92
C LYS A 83 4.84 25.29 40.05
N PRO A 84 5.91 25.17 39.26
CA PRO A 84 7.01 26.12 39.31
C PRO A 84 6.56 27.52 38.86
N HIS A 85 6.75 28.52 39.71
CA HIS A 85 6.47 29.93 39.38
C HIS A 85 7.70 30.56 38.70
N PRO A 86 7.56 31.38 37.64
CA PRO A 86 6.33 31.92 37.03
C PRO A 86 5.83 31.15 35.80
N LEU A 87 6.09 29.85 35.69
CA LEU A 87 5.80 29.06 34.49
C LEU A 87 4.32 28.65 34.43
N ASN A 88 3.87 28.31 33.21
CA ASN A 88 2.53 27.81 32.96
C ASN A 88 2.56 26.31 32.59
N PRO A 89 1.54 25.53 32.95
CA PRO A 89 1.44 24.15 32.52
C PRO A 89 1.31 24.01 30.99
N SER A 90 1.68 22.84 30.48
CA SER A 90 1.56 22.54 29.04
C SER A 90 0.10 22.48 28.59
N GLN A 91 -0.22 23.05 27.43
CA GLN A 91 -1.53 22.93 26.79
C GLN A 91 -1.78 21.49 26.27
N CYS A 92 -0.72 20.71 26.08
CA CYS A 92 -0.80 19.28 25.73
C CYS A 92 -1.27 18.38 26.89
N THR A 93 -1.46 18.92 28.11
CA THR A 93 -1.74 18.12 29.31
C THR A 93 -2.98 17.23 29.16
N PRO A 94 -4.15 17.72 28.71
CA PRO A 94 -5.34 16.87 28.54
C PRO A 94 -5.10 15.71 27.56
N LEU A 95 -4.34 15.96 26.49
CA LEU A 95 -4.00 14.96 25.47
C LEU A 95 -3.07 13.87 26.03
N PHE A 96 -2.12 14.24 26.89
CA PHE A 96 -1.28 13.27 27.57
C PHE A 96 -2.07 12.43 28.58
N LEU A 97 -3.01 13.04 29.30
CA LEU A 97 -3.89 12.33 30.22
C LEU A 97 -4.72 11.24 29.51
N ALA A 98 -5.27 11.55 28.33
CA ALA A 98 -6.02 10.59 27.51
C ALA A 98 -5.21 9.33 27.17
N ALA A 99 -3.89 9.47 26.94
CA ALA A 99 -2.98 8.35 26.72
C ALA A 99 -2.62 7.61 28.01
N PHE A 100 -2.40 8.31 29.13
CA PHE A 100 -2.12 7.68 30.42
C PHE A 100 -3.30 6.85 30.93
N ASP A 101 -4.54 7.33 30.76
CA ASP A 101 -5.76 6.60 31.13
C ASP A 101 -5.94 5.31 30.31
N ARG A 102 -5.29 5.23 29.15
CA ARG A 102 -5.22 4.03 28.30
C ARG A 102 -3.99 3.15 28.58
N GLY A 103 -3.22 3.47 29.62
CA GLY A 103 -2.12 2.65 30.13
C GLY A 103 -0.73 3.06 29.67
N ALA A 104 -0.57 4.23 29.04
CA ALA A 104 0.76 4.73 28.67
C ALA A 104 1.65 4.93 29.93
N GLY A 105 2.96 4.80 29.72
CA GLY A 105 3.99 5.21 30.69
C GLY A 105 4.73 6.48 30.25
N CYS A 106 4.71 6.79 28.95
CA CYS A 106 5.32 8.00 28.39
C CYS A 106 4.54 8.47 27.17
N THR A 107 4.44 9.78 27.01
CA THR A 107 3.87 10.46 25.85
C THR A 107 4.87 11.46 25.27
N ILE A 108 4.87 11.60 23.96
CA ILE A 108 5.74 12.51 23.20
C ILE A 108 4.86 13.24 22.20
N HIS A 109 4.98 14.56 22.18
CA HIS A 109 4.39 15.42 21.17
C HIS A 109 5.49 16.12 20.39
N THR A 110 5.42 16.06 19.06
CA THR A 110 6.39 16.73 18.18
C THR A 110 5.68 17.60 17.16
N HIS A 111 6.35 18.70 16.78
CA HIS A 111 6.00 19.55 15.65
C HIS A 111 6.91 19.23 14.46
N SER A 112 7.19 17.94 14.24
CA SER A 112 8.04 17.51 13.13
C SER A 112 7.50 18.02 11.80
N GLN A 113 8.39 18.57 10.97
CA GLN A 113 8.05 19.00 9.62
C GLN A 113 7.55 17.84 8.75
N TRP A 114 8.07 16.63 8.98
CA TRP A 114 7.64 15.42 8.25
C TRP A 114 6.21 15.01 8.63
N ALA A 115 5.89 15.06 9.93
CA ALA A 115 4.51 14.85 10.40
C ALA A 115 3.54 15.89 9.82
N VAL A 116 3.95 17.17 9.76
CA VAL A 116 3.12 18.22 9.13
C VAL A 116 2.91 17.96 7.64
N LEU A 117 3.98 17.69 6.89
CA LEU A 117 3.91 17.48 5.44
C LEU A 117 3.07 16.26 5.08
N ILE A 118 3.19 15.15 5.82
CA ILE A 118 2.42 13.94 5.51
C ILE A 118 0.92 14.17 5.67
N THR A 119 0.49 14.98 6.66
CA THR A 119 -0.93 15.33 6.81
C THR A 119 -1.49 16.06 5.59
N LEU A 120 -0.67 16.91 4.95
CA LEU A 120 -1.05 17.69 3.78
C LEU A 120 -1.06 16.84 2.50
N LEU A 121 -0.11 15.92 2.36
CA LEU A 121 -0.08 15.01 1.20
C LEU A 121 -1.26 14.05 1.23
N VAL A 122 -1.56 13.45 2.39
CA VAL A 122 -2.72 12.56 2.56
C VAL A 122 -4.02 13.31 2.27
N GLU A 123 -4.19 14.54 2.77
CA GLU A 123 -5.34 15.37 2.46
C GLU A 123 -5.53 15.58 0.96
N ARG A 124 -4.45 15.94 0.25
CA ARG A 124 -4.48 16.24 -1.18
C ARG A 124 -4.79 15.00 -2.03
N ASP A 125 -4.20 13.85 -1.69
CA ASP A 125 -4.21 12.67 -2.55
C ASP A 125 -5.31 11.66 -2.19
N HIS A 126 -5.77 11.67 -0.94
CA HIS A 126 -6.70 10.67 -0.41
C HIS A 126 -7.93 11.28 0.26
N GLY A 127 -7.97 12.61 0.40
CA GLY A 127 -9.11 13.34 0.95
C GLY A 127 -9.00 13.59 2.45
N LYS A 128 -9.92 14.43 2.94
CA LYS A 128 -9.86 14.98 4.30
C LYS A 128 -9.96 13.92 5.40
N GLU A 129 -10.80 12.92 5.20
CA GLU A 129 -11.09 11.87 6.19
C GLU A 129 -10.10 10.69 6.16
N ALA A 130 -9.07 10.76 5.31
CA ALA A 130 -8.11 9.67 5.16
C ALA A 130 -7.10 9.61 6.31
N CYS A 131 -6.69 8.38 6.64
CA CYS A 131 -5.55 8.12 7.52
C CYS A 131 -4.24 8.11 6.72
N PHE A 132 -3.12 8.29 7.42
CA PHE A 132 -1.83 7.93 6.85
C PHE A 132 -1.69 6.40 6.88
N GLU A 133 -1.43 5.79 5.72
CA GLU A 133 -1.20 4.36 5.56
C GLU A 133 0.15 4.12 4.87
N VAL A 134 0.87 3.10 5.30
CA VAL A 134 2.16 2.68 4.72
C VAL A 134 2.41 1.20 5.00
N GLU A 135 3.08 0.50 4.09
CA GLU A 135 3.43 -0.92 4.22
C GLU A 135 4.74 -1.23 3.49
N GLN A 136 5.29 -2.42 3.68
CA GLN A 136 6.56 -2.86 3.05
C GLN A 136 7.78 -1.97 3.39
N LEU A 137 7.81 -1.43 4.61
CA LEU A 137 8.96 -0.69 5.16
C LEU A 137 9.48 -1.38 6.41
N GLU A 138 10.79 -1.64 6.47
CA GLU A 138 11.43 -2.31 7.61
C GLU A 138 11.23 -1.55 8.93
N GLN A 139 11.18 -0.22 8.87
CA GLN A 139 11.02 0.64 10.05
C GLN A 139 9.66 0.46 10.76
N ILE A 140 8.65 -0.12 10.10
CA ILE A 140 7.34 -0.43 10.70
C ILE A 140 7.50 -1.38 11.90
N LYS A 141 8.55 -2.22 11.94
CA LYS A 141 8.88 -3.10 13.07
C LYS A 141 9.20 -2.37 14.37
N GLY A 142 9.43 -1.06 14.32
CA GLY A 142 9.56 -0.21 15.50
C GLY A 142 8.23 0.07 16.20
N ILE A 143 7.08 -0.27 15.60
CA ILE A 143 5.73 0.06 16.09
C ILE A 143 5.05 -1.17 16.69
N GLY A 144 4.47 -1.03 17.88
CA GLY A 144 3.73 -2.10 18.56
C GLY A 144 2.46 -2.51 17.79
N LYS A 145 2.04 -3.77 17.94
CA LYS A 145 0.80 -4.29 17.31
C LYS A 145 -0.51 -3.70 17.85
N GLY A 146 -0.44 -2.96 18.94
CA GLY A 146 -1.59 -2.34 19.61
C GLY A 146 -1.76 -2.79 21.06
N ARG A 147 -2.71 -2.16 21.74
CA ARG A 147 -2.96 -2.36 23.18
C ARG A 147 -3.33 -3.82 23.47
N GLY A 148 -2.64 -4.41 24.45
CA GLY A 148 -2.88 -5.79 24.88
C GLY A 148 -2.36 -6.87 23.92
N LYS A 149 -1.69 -6.49 22.82
CA LYS A 149 -1.07 -7.42 21.88
C LYS A 149 0.43 -7.51 22.10
N GLN A 150 0.99 -8.70 21.92
CA GLN A 150 2.43 -8.93 22.06
C GLN A 150 3.16 -8.75 20.73
N GLY A 151 4.30 -8.04 20.79
CA GLY A 151 5.20 -7.84 19.66
C GLY A 151 4.94 -6.56 18.86
N SER A 152 5.73 -6.42 17.79
CA SER A 152 5.66 -5.30 16.85
C SER A 152 5.04 -5.73 15.53
N LEU A 153 4.62 -4.75 14.72
CA LEU A 153 4.24 -4.96 13.33
C LEU A 153 5.41 -5.59 12.54
N GLY A 154 5.10 -6.34 11.49
CA GLY A 154 6.05 -6.93 10.54
C GLY A 154 6.26 -6.07 9.29
N TYR A 155 7.22 -6.47 8.45
CA TYR A 155 7.51 -5.80 7.17
C TYR A 155 6.28 -5.71 6.26
N TYR A 156 5.49 -6.78 6.17
CA TYR A 156 4.28 -6.85 5.36
C TYR A 156 3.03 -6.30 6.04
N ASP A 157 3.11 -5.92 7.33
CA ASP A 157 1.97 -5.35 8.02
C ASP A 157 1.75 -3.92 7.56
N LYS A 158 0.48 -3.54 7.45
CA LYS A 158 0.08 -2.16 7.17
C LYS A 158 0.06 -1.34 8.44
N LEU A 159 0.84 -0.26 8.47
CA LEU A 159 0.77 0.77 9.50
C LEU A 159 -0.33 1.77 9.12
N VAL A 160 -1.22 2.06 10.07
CA VAL A 160 -2.31 3.03 9.91
C VAL A 160 -2.25 4.04 11.06
N ILE A 161 -2.11 5.32 10.74
CA ILE A 161 -2.10 6.42 11.72
C ILE A 161 -3.27 7.36 11.42
N PRO A 162 -4.24 7.52 12.36
CA PRO A 162 -5.33 8.46 12.18
C PRO A 162 -4.83 9.91 12.15
N ILE A 163 -5.50 10.74 11.34
CA ILE A 163 -5.23 12.17 11.21
C ILE A 163 -6.48 12.93 11.66
N ILE A 164 -6.34 13.77 12.68
CA ILE A 164 -7.40 14.67 13.14
C ILE A 164 -7.15 16.10 12.67
N GLU A 165 -8.21 16.89 12.65
CA GLU A 165 -8.14 18.32 12.34
C GLU A 165 -7.53 19.11 13.51
N ASN A 166 -6.79 20.16 13.18
CA ASN A 166 -6.28 21.07 14.21
C ASN A 166 -7.36 22.05 14.67
N THR A 167 -7.27 22.47 15.92
CA THR A 167 -8.13 23.48 16.55
C THR A 167 -7.32 24.72 16.91
N ALA A 168 -8.00 25.80 17.30
CA ALA A 168 -7.33 27.05 17.68
C ALA A 168 -6.63 26.96 19.04
N GLN A 169 -7.17 26.17 19.97
CA GLN A 169 -6.54 25.84 21.25
C GLN A 169 -6.28 24.33 21.31
N GLU A 170 -5.10 23.93 21.77
CA GLU A 170 -4.73 22.51 21.84
C GLU A 170 -5.68 21.71 22.74
N GLU A 171 -6.21 22.34 23.78
CA GLU A 171 -7.13 21.74 24.75
C GLU A 171 -8.42 21.20 24.07
N ASP A 172 -8.86 21.87 23.00
CA ASP A 172 -10.03 21.50 22.20
C ASP A 172 -9.80 20.25 21.35
N LEU A 173 -8.54 19.78 21.19
CA LEU A 173 -8.23 18.55 20.45
C LEU A 173 -8.66 17.29 21.21
N THR A 174 -8.82 17.38 22.54
CA THR A 174 -8.98 16.22 23.42
C THR A 174 -10.08 15.27 22.96
N GLU A 175 -11.26 15.77 22.64
CA GLU A 175 -12.40 14.95 22.20
C GLU A 175 -12.08 14.19 20.90
N SER A 176 -11.58 14.90 19.88
CA SER A 176 -11.22 14.27 18.60
C SER A 176 -10.05 13.28 18.72
N LEU A 177 -9.10 13.54 19.62
CA LEU A 177 -8.01 12.61 19.93
C LEU A 177 -8.57 11.34 20.57
N GLU A 178 -9.45 11.47 21.56
CA GLU A 178 -10.08 10.33 22.23
C GLU A 178 -10.93 9.49 21.28
N GLU A 179 -11.71 10.13 20.41
CA GLU A 179 -12.47 9.46 19.35
C GLU A 179 -11.55 8.70 18.39
N ALA A 180 -10.43 9.30 17.97
CA ALA A 180 -9.45 8.64 17.14
C ALA A 180 -8.83 7.43 17.85
N MET A 181 -8.52 7.54 19.15
CA MET A 181 -7.99 6.42 19.94
C MET A 181 -9.01 5.29 20.12
N GLU A 182 -10.31 5.60 20.19
CA GLU A 182 -11.39 4.60 20.27
C GLU A 182 -11.61 3.90 18.93
N ARG A 183 -11.61 4.66 17.84
CA ARG A 183 -11.79 4.13 16.48
C ARG A 183 -10.59 3.30 16.01
N TYR A 184 -9.40 3.63 16.49
CA TYR A 184 -8.14 2.95 16.17
C TYR A 184 -7.46 2.44 17.45
N PRO A 185 -8.02 1.42 18.13
CA PRO A 185 -7.57 0.98 19.47
C PRO A 185 -6.15 0.39 19.48
N ASP A 186 -5.64 0.02 18.31
CA ASP A 186 -4.28 -0.49 18.13
C ASP A 186 -3.24 0.60 17.83
N THR A 187 -3.66 1.85 17.63
CA THR A 187 -2.72 2.93 17.35
C THR A 187 -1.94 3.34 18.60
N TYR A 188 -0.68 3.72 18.40
CA TYR A 188 0.15 4.39 19.39
C TYR A 188 0.42 5.86 19.05
N ALA A 189 -0.23 6.37 18.00
CA ALA A 189 -0.07 7.75 17.59
C ALA A 189 -1.30 8.32 16.89
N VAL A 190 -1.43 9.64 16.96
CA VAL A 190 -2.40 10.44 16.19
C VAL A 190 -1.68 11.63 15.59
N LEU A 191 -1.84 11.81 14.28
CA LEU A 191 -1.39 13.00 13.56
C LEU A 191 -2.43 14.11 13.72
N VAL A 192 -1.96 15.34 13.90
CA VAL A 192 -2.80 16.54 13.93
C VAL A 192 -2.43 17.41 12.74
N ARG A 193 -3.41 17.64 11.85
CA ARG A 193 -3.19 18.28 10.55
C ARG A 193 -2.56 19.66 10.70
N ARG A 194 -1.51 19.96 9.92
CA ARG A 194 -0.79 21.26 9.99
C ARG A 194 -0.19 21.59 11.36
N HIS A 195 -0.03 20.60 12.24
CA HIS A 195 0.44 20.80 13.61
C HIS A 195 1.59 19.85 13.92
N GLY A 196 1.35 18.54 13.94
CA GLY A 196 2.35 17.58 14.40
C GLY A 196 1.79 16.21 14.70
N ILE A 197 2.36 15.52 15.69
CA ILE A 197 1.95 14.18 16.09
C ILE A 197 2.02 14.00 17.61
N TYR A 198 1.09 13.20 18.14
CA TYR A 198 1.11 12.67 19.50
C TYR A 198 1.44 11.19 19.44
N VAL A 199 2.45 10.75 20.20
CA VAL A 199 2.90 9.35 20.26
C VAL A 199 2.96 8.92 21.72
N TRP A 200 2.53 7.71 22.04
CA TRP A 200 2.62 7.16 23.39
C TRP A 200 3.16 5.74 23.39
N GLY A 201 3.59 5.26 24.57
CA GLY A 201 4.03 3.88 24.75
C GLY A 201 4.03 3.46 26.21
N ASP A 202 4.11 2.15 26.45
CA ASP A 202 4.06 1.57 27.80
C ASP A 202 5.19 2.07 28.71
N ASN A 203 6.28 2.53 28.11
CA ASN A 203 7.41 3.15 28.80
C ASN A 203 8.13 4.12 27.86
N VAL A 204 9.10 4.86 28.41
CA VAL A 204 9.89 5.86 27.68
C VAL A 204 10.60 5.28 26.47
N HIS A 205 11.20 4.09 26.60
CA HIS A 205 11.90 3.43 25.51
C HIS A 205 10.95 3.17 24.33
N LYS A 206 9.79 2.55 24.59
CA LYS A 206 8.80 2.29 23.54
C LYS A 206 8.27 3.58 22.90
N ALA A 207 7.86 4.57 23.71
CA ALA A 207 7.36 5.84 23.18
C ALA A 207 8.38 6.52 22.26
N LYS A 208 9.65 6.57 22.69
CA LYS A 208 10.74 7.17 21.91
C LYS A 208 11.04 6.38 20.64
N THR A 209 11.22 5.07 20.72
CA THR A 209 11.51 4.22 19.55
C THR A 209 10.40 4.30 18.50
N GLN A 210 9.15 4.32 18.94
CA GLN A 210 8.00 4.49 18.03
C GLN A 210 8.00 5.88 17.40
N CYS A 211 8.26 6.94 18.17
CA CYS A 211 8.35 8.30 17.64
C CYS A 211 9.46 8.45 16.59
N GLU A 212 10.65 7.89 16.84
CA GLU A 212 11.77 7.88 15.88
C GLU A 212 11.42 7.11 14.61
N SER A 213 10.75 5.96 14.76
CA SER A 213 10.32 5.12 13.64
C SER A 213 9.26 5.82 12.79
N LEU A 214 8.29 6.48 13.42
CA LEU A 214 7.26 7.24 12.73
C LEU A 214 7.85 8.44 11.97
N ASP A 215 8.76 9.21 12.60
CA ASP A 215 9.39 10.35 11.95
C ASP A 215 10.23 9.94 10.72
N TYR A 216 11.00 8.84 10.84
CA TYR A 216 11.72 8.23 9.72
C TYR A 216 10.76 7.82 8.59
N ILE A 217 9.66 7.14 8.94
CA ILE A 217 8.65 6.68 7.97
C ILE A 217 8.02 7.88 7.26
N PHE A 218 7.69 8.95 7.97
CA PHE A 218 7.11 10.15 7.36
C PHE A 218 8.10 10.85 6.43
N GLN A 219 9.36 10.99 6.85
CA GLN A 219 10.41 11.55 5.99
C GLN A 219 10.56 10.73 4.70
N LEU A 220 10.68 9.40 4.84
CA LEU A 220 10.83 8.50 3.70
C LEU A 220 9.60 8.56 2.80
N ALA A 221 8.39 8.57 3.35
CA ALA A 221 7.16 8.72 2.59
C ALA A 221 7.18 10.03 1.78
N VAL A 222 7.46 11.19 2.41
CA VAL A 222 7.55 12.47 1.68
C VAL A 222 8.57 12.39 0.53
N GLU A 223 9.74 11.80 0.75
CA GLU A 223 10.76 11.63 -0.30
C GLU A 223 10.34 10.64 -1.40
N MET A 224 9.72 9.51 -1.05
CA MET A 224 9.15 8.57 -2.01
C MET A 224 8.15 9.27 -2.92
N HIS A 225 7.22 10.03 -2.34
CA HIS A 225 6.23 10.77 -3.09
C HIS A 225 6.84 11.86 -3.99
N LYS A 226 7.87 12.58 -3.52
CA LYS A 226 8.62 13.53 -4.37
C LYS A 226 9.25 12.84 -5.59
N LEU A 227 9.63 11.57 -5.46
CA LEU A 227 10.20 10.76 -6.53
C LEU A 227 9.13 10.00 -7.35
N GLY A 228 7.84 10.17 -7.05
CA GLY A 228 6.76 9.42 -7.70
C GLY A 228 6.69 7.94 -7.32
N LEU A 229 7.32 7.55 -6.21
CA LEU A 229 7.27 6.20 -5.64
C LEU A 229 6.08 6.09 -4.68
N PRO A 230 5.26 5.03 -4.77
CA PRO A 230 4.14 4.83 -3.86
C PRO A 230 4.64 4.28 -2.51
N TRP A 231 4.14 4.83 -1.39
CA TRP A 231 4.44 4.35 -0.03
C TRP A 231 3.43 3.33 0.51
N THR A 232 2.32 3.14 -0.21
CA THR A 232 1.45 1.97 -0.07
C THR A 232 1.66 1.08 -1.29
N ALA A 233 1.38 -0.22 -1.20
CA ALA A 233 1.21 -0.96 -2.43
C ALA A 233 0.11 -0.25 -3.23
N PRO A 234 0.31 0.00 -4.53
CA PRO A 234 -0.68 0.67 -5.35
C PRO A 234 -2.03 -0.02 -5.14
N LYS A 235 -3.06 0.75 -4.76
CA LYS A 235 -4.41 0.20 -4.65
C LYS A 235 -4.76 -0.47 -5.98
N GLY A 236 -4.85 -1.79 -5.97
CA GLY A 236 -5.13 -2.57 -7.17
C GLY A 236 -3.92 -3.07 -7.97
N LEU A 237 -2.69 -3.06 -7.46
CA LEU A 237 -1.63 -3.95 -7.94
C LEU A 237 -1.49 -5.09 -6.92
N SER A 238 -2.40 -6.07 -7.01
CA SER A 238 -2.24 -7.32 -6.26
C SER A 238 -0.94 -8.03 -6.68
N GLU A 239 -0.44 -8.92 -5.83
CA GLU A 239 0.65 -9.86 -6.17
C GLU A 239 0.44 -10.50 -7.56
N GLU A 240 -0.81 -10.74 -7.93
CA GLU A 240 -1.23 -11.26 -9.23
C GLU A 240 -0.88 -10.31 -10.41
N HIS A 241 -0.95 -9.00 -10.23
CA HIS A 241 -0.54 -8.04 -11.28
C HIS A 241 0.96 -8.09 -11.54
N GLU A 242 1.78 -8.14 -10.49
CA GLU A 242 3.23 -8.26 -10.63
C GLU A 242 3.61 -9.61 -11.24
N ARG A 243 2.93 -10.68 -10.82
CA ARG A 243 3.06 -12.01 -11.41
C ARG A 243 2.75 -11.99 -12.91
N LEU A 244 1.62 -11.40 -13.32
CA LEU A 244 1.20 -11.29 -14.72
C LEU A 244 2.17 -10.42 -15.55
N ASN A 245 2.64 -9.30 -15.01
CA ASN A 245 3.65 -8.45 -15.67
C ASN A 245 4.98 -9.20 -15.86
N THR A 246 5.41 -9.95 -14.85
CA THR A 246 6.61 -10.78 -14.90
C THR A 246 6.46 -11.89 -15.94
N GLN A 247 5.32 -12.57 -15.96
CA GLN A 247 4.99 -13.61 -16.95
C GLN A 247 5.03 -13.06 -18.38
N ALA A 248 4.43 -11.87 -18.62
CA ALA A 248 4.47 -11.23 -19.93
C ALA A 248 5.91 -10.88 -20.36
N CYS A 249 6.74 -10.38 -19.44
CA CYS A 249 8.15 -10.07 -19.69
C CYS A 249 8.98 -11.33 -20.02
N LEU A 250 8.80 -12.41 -19.26
CA LEU A 250 9.47 -13.69 -19.51
C LEU A 250 9.06 -14.27 -20.87
N THR A 251 7.76 -14.28 -21.17
CA THR A 251 7.24 -14.76 -22.45
C THR A 251 7.87 -14.00 -23.61
N ARG A 252 7.93 -12.67 -23.51
CA ARG A 252 8.58 -11.82 -24.52
C ARG A 252 10.04 -12.19 -24.72
N ARG A 253 10.78 -12.54 -23.67
CA ARG A 253 12.18 -12.98 -23.78
C ARG A 253 12.28 -14.35 -24.44
N VAL A 254 11.43 -15.29 -24.04
CA VAL A 254 11.39 -16.66 -24.61
C VAL A 254 11.10 -16.61 -26.12
N THR A 255 10.21 -15.73 -26.56
CA THR A 255 9.91 -15.56 -28.00
C THR A 255 10.91 -14.66 -28.74
N GLY A 256 12.09 -14.37 -28.16
CA GLY A 256 13.11 -13.53 -28.82
C GLY A 256 12.65 -12.11 -29.10
N ASN A 257 11.83 -11.53 -28.21
CA ASN A 257 11.12 -10.26 -28.34
C ASN A 257 10.08 -10.20 -29.48
N LYS A 258 9.70 -11.34 -30.04
CA LYS A 258 8.67 -11.42 -31.08
C LYS A 258 7.31 -11.75 -30.45
N VAL A 259 6.54 -10.72 -30.11
CA VAL A 259 5.20 -10.89 -29.49
C VAL A 259 4.12 -11.27 -30.51
N VAL A 260 4.24 -10.83 -31.75
CA VAL A 260 3.29 -11.14 -32.85
C VAL A 260 3.99 -11.95 -33.93
N HIS A 261 3.38 -13.07 -34.30
CA HIS A 261 3.85 -14.01 -35.32
C HIS A 261 3.08 -13.90 -36.63
N ALA A 262 1.81 -13.49 -36.57
CA ALA A 262 0.99 -13.23 -37.73
C ALA A 262 1.70 -12.22 -38.67
N PRO A 263 1.66 -12.43 -40.00
CA PRO A 263 2.33 -11.58 -40.98
C PRO A 263 1.53 -10.28 -41.22
N LEU A 264 1.44 -9.44 -40.19
CA LEU A 264 0.66 -8.22 -40.20
C LEU A 264 1.45 -7.05 -40.79
N PHE A 265 0.86 -6.35 -41.75
CA PHE A 265 1.36 -5.06 -42.24
C PHE A 265 0.76 -3.94 -41.39
N THR A 266 1.59 -3.23 -40.61
CA THR A 266 1.12 -2.26 -39.62
C THR A 266 0.21 -1.16 -40.20
N SER A 267 0.40 -0.81 -41.48
CA SER A 267 -0.40 0.19 -42.19
C SER A 267 -1.81 -0.26 -42.56
N SER A 268 -2.09 -1.57 -42.58
CA SER A 268 -3.40 -2.12 -42.96
C SER A 268 -4.27 -2.53 -41.77
N ILE A 269 -3.72 -2.52 -40.56
CA ILE A 269 -4.44 -2.90 -39.33
C ILE A 269 -5.11 -1.67 -38.71
N HIS A 270 -6.43 -1.75 -38.51
CA HIS A 270 -7.26 -0.65 -38.00
C HIS A 270 -8.01 -1.03 -36.72
N ARG A 271 -8.31 -2.31 -36.49
CA ARG A 271 -8.92 -2.81 -35.25
C ARG A 271 -8.27 -4.11 -34.78
N ILE A 272 -7.86 -4.11 -33.52
CA ILE A 272 -7.26 -5.26 -32.83
C ILE A 272 -8.10 -5.61 -31.60
N LEU A 273 -8.35 -6.89 -31.38
CA LEU A 273 -8.91 -7.41 -30.13
C LEU A 273 -7.84 -8.19 -29.37
N ASP A 274 -7.64 -7.85 -28.10
CA ASP A 274 -6.74 -8.55 -27.16
C ASP A 274 -7.62 -9.24 -26.11
N VAL A 275 -7.76 -10.56 -26.21
CA VAL A 275 -8.65 -11.38 -25.37
C VAL A 275 -7.87 -11.97 -24.19
N GLY A 276 -8.37 -11.72 -22.97
CA GLY A 276 -7.63 -12.02 -21.73
C GLY A 276 -6.50 -11.02 -21.53
N CYS A 277 -6.80 -9.73 -21.70
CA CYS A 277 -5.78 -8.69 -21.75
C CYS A 277 -5.05 -8.48 -20.40
N GLY A 278 -5.60 -8.97 -19.28
CA GLY A 278 -5.00 -8.92 -17.95
C GLY A 278 -4.61 -7.49 -17.54
N PRO A 279 -3.34 -7.21 -17.19
CA PRO A 279 -2.86 -5.85 -16.88
C PRO A 279 -2.60 -5.00 -18.14
N GLY A 280 -2.95 -5.47 -19.34
CA GLY A 280 -2.85 -4.75 -20.62
C GLY A 280 -1.44 -4.57 -21.17
N VAL A 281 -0.48 -5.42 -20.76
CA VAL A 281 0.93 -5.33 -21.22
C VAL A 281 1.02 -5.46 -22.74
N VAL A 282 0.37 -6.48 -23.30
CA VAL A 282 0.37 -6.70 -24.75
C VAL A 282 -0.50 -5.65 -25.46
N THR A 283 -1.63 -5.26 -24.86
CA THR A 283 -2.50 -4.19 -25.38
C THR A 283 -1.73 -2.89 -25.63
N ARG A 284 -0.91 -2.45 -24.65
CA ARG A 284 -0.05 -1.26 -24.79
C ARG A 284 1.03 -1.42 -25.85
N GLU A 285 1.60 -2.62 -25.98
CA GLU A 285 2.55 -2.91 -27.05
C GLU A 285 1.90 -2.80 -28.44
N PHE A 286 0.67 -3.32 -28.59
CA PHE A 286 -0.07 -3.14 -29.83
C PHE A 286 -0.37 -1.67 -30.11
N SER A 287 -0.72 -0.87 -29.08
CA SER A 287 -0.99 0.56 -29.28
C SER A 287 0.27 1.24 -29.82
N SER A 288 1.44 0.90 -29.29
CA SER A 288 2.72 1.43 -29.78
C SER A 288 3.07 0.95 -31.20
N ARG A 289 2.85 -0.34 -31.49
CA ARG A 289 3.24 -0.99 -32.75
C ARG A 289 2.32 -0.68 -33.93
N PHE A 290 1.03 -0.48 -33.67
CA PHE A 290 -0.01 -0.23 -34.66
C PHE A 290 -0.60 1.18 -34.46
N PRO A 291 0.11 2.24 -34.91
CA PRO A 291 -0.24 3.62 -34.58
C PRO A 291 -1.65 4.03 -35.04
N LYS A 292 -2.17 3.40 -36.10
CA LYS A 292 -3.50 3.67 -36.69
C LYS A 292 -4.62 2.75 -36.18
N ALA A 293 -4.30 1.73 -35.38
CA ALA A 293 -5.28 0.77 -34.93
C ALA A 293 -5.97 1.25 -33.65
N LYS A 294 -7.29 1.07 -33.58
CA LYS A 294 -8.03 1.06 -32.32
C LYS A 294 -7.88 -0.33 -31.69
N ILE A 295 -7.62 -0.37 -30.39
CA ILE A 295 -7.36 -1.61 -29.67
C ILE A 295 -8.42 -1.81 -28.61
N VAL A 296 -9.02 -2.99 -28.60
CA VAL A 296 -10.01 -3.38 -27.62
C VAL A 296 -9.40 -4.48 -26.77
N GLY A 297 -9.17 -4.21 -25.50
CA GLY A 297 -8.84 -5.24 -24.51
C GLY A 297 -10.11 -5.78 -23.87
N ILE A 298 -10.22 -7.09 -23.71
CA ILE A 298 -11.29 -7.71 -22.92
C ILE A 298 -10.68 -8.64 -21.87
N ASP A 299 -11.19 -8.58 -20.65
CA ASP A 299 -10.84 -9.51 -19.59
C ASP A 299 -12.06 -9.79 -18.72
N ILE A 300 -12.15 -10.98 -18.11
CA ILE A 300 -13.27 -11.34 -17.24
C ILE A 300 -13.30 -10.45 -15.98
N ASN A 301 -12.14 -9.95 -15.54
CA ASN A 301 -12.02 -9.02 -14.43
C ASN A 301 -11.02 -7.92 -14.81
N LEU A 302 -11.48 -6.69 -15.07
CA LEU A 302 -10.56 -5.61 -15.38
C LEU A 302 -9.79 -5.16 -14.14
N LEU A 303 -8.47 -5.16 -14.31
CA LEU A 303 -7.54 -4.75 -13.28
C LEU A 303 -7.60 -3.21 -13.06
N PRO A 304 -7.54 -2.70 -11.82
CA PRO A 304 -7.66 -1.25 -11.55
C PRO A 304 -6.63 -0.39 -12.28
N ILE A 305 -5.45 -0.95 -12.57
CA ILE A 305 -4.43 -0.27 -13.40
C ILE A 305 -4.96 0.11 -14.78
N LEU A 306 -5.82 -0.71 -15.40
CA LEU A 306 -6.41 -0.40 -16.70
C LEU A 306 -7.42 0.74 -16.63
N GLN A 307 -8.10 0.91 -15.49
CA GLN A 307 -8.99 2.06 -15.27
C GLN A 307 -8.18 3.36 -15.16
N GLN A 308 -7.08 3.34 -14.41
CA GLN A 308 -6.18 4.50 -14.30
C GLN A 308 -5.50 4.84 -15.63
N GLU A 309 -5.11 3.84 -16.43
CA GLU A 309 -4.52 4.07 -17.75
C GLU A 309 -5.55 4.63 -18.74
N ARG A 310 -6.81 4.18 -18.67
CA ARG A 310 -7.90 4.76 -19.46
C ARG A 310 -8.11 6.25 -19.16
N GLU A 311 -7.93 6.68 -17.92
CA GLU A 311 -8.01 8.09 -17.53
C GLU A 311 -6.82 8.93 -18.02
N LYS A 312 -5.65 8.30 -18.20
CA LYS A 312 -4.44 8.96 -18.73
C LYS A 312 -4.39 9.01 -20.26
N GLU A 313 -5.03 8.08 -20.96
CA GLU A 313 -4.98 7.99 -22.42
C GLU A 313 -6.03 8.88 -23.12
N ASP A 314 -5.69 10.14 -23.36
CA ASP A 314 -6.56 11.17 -23.97
C ASP A 314 -6.85 10.97 -25.48
N THR A 315 -6.39 9.87 -26.09
CA THR A 315 -6.47 9.66 -27.55
C THR A 315 -7.63 8.77 -28.00
N GLY A 316 -8.32 8.08 -27.07
CA GLY A 316 -9.40 7.14 -27.38
C GLY A 316 -8.97 5.90 -28.19
N LYS A 317 -7.66 5.63 -28.20
CA LYS A 317 -7.05 4.58 -29.01
C LYS A 317 -7.22 3.18 -28.42
N MET A 318 -7.15 3.04 -27.10
CA MET A 318 -7.50 1.80 -26.42
C MET A 318 -8.86 1.91 -25.73
N SER A 319 -9.62 0.82 -25.74
CA SER A 319 -10.78 0.63 -24.86
C SER A 319 -10.70 -0.73 -24.18
N PHE A 320 -11.28 -0.83 -22.99
CA PHE A 320 -11.27 -2.04 -22.18
C PHE A 320 -12.69 -2.44 -21.82
N ILE A 321 -13.00 -3.73 -21.96
CA ILE A 321 -14.31 -4.34 -21.68
C ILE A 321 -14.12 -5.36 -20.57
N GLU A 322 -14.93 -5.26 -19.51
CA GLU A 322 -15.01 -6.29 -18.48
C GLU A 322 -16.08 -7.32 -18.85
N GLY A 323 -15.71 -8.60 -18.89
CA GLY A 323 -16.62 -9.71 -19.06
C GLY A 323 -16.04 -10.87 -19.87
N ASP A 324 -16.78 -11.96 -19.91
CA ASP A 324 -16.39 -13.18 -20.62
C ASP A 324 -16.60 -13.03 -22.13
N ILE A 325 -15.53 -13.23 -22.92
CA ILE A 325 -15.59 -13.23 -24.38
C ILE A 325 -16.58 -14.25 -24.94
N MET A 326 -16.75 -15.38 -24.25
CA MET A 326 -17.69 -16.44 -24.64
C MET A 326 -19.12 -15.93 -24.61
N ASP A 327 -19.44 -15.05 -23.66
CA ASP A 327 -20.75 -14.44 -23.54
C ASP A 327 -20.94 -13.22 -24.42
N LEU A 328 -19.90 -12.40 -24.55
CA LEU A 328 -19.98 -11.07 -25.16
C LEU A 328 -19.73 -11.02 -26.66
N ALA A 329 -19.04 -12.01 -27.25
CA ALA A 329 -18.79 -12.05 -28.69
C ALA A 329 -20.10 -11.97 -29.49
N ASN A 330 -20.16 -11.03 -30.44
CA ASN A 330 -21.32 -10.71 -31.27
C ASN A 330 -22.54 -10.14 -30.51
N LYS A 331 -22.43 -9.89 -29.20
CA LYS A 331 -23.50 -9.30 -28.37
C LYS A 331 -23.14 -7.91 -27.82
N HIS A 332 -21.86 -7.67 -27.53
CA HIS A 332 -21.38 -6.36 -27.09
C HIS A 332 -21.20 -5.40 -28.28
N GLU A 333 -21.50 -4.12 -28.09
CA GLU A 333 -21.47 -3.10 -29.16
C GLU A 333 -20.09 -2.96 -29.83
N GLU A 334 -19.01 -3.13 -29.06
CA GLU A 334 -17.63 -3.09 -29.58
C GLU A 334 -17.14 -4.43 -30.17
N LEU A 335 -17.88 -5.52 -29.98
CA LEU A 335 -17.51 -6.90 -30.36
C LEU A 335 -18.45 -7.44 -31.45
N GLY A 336 -18.62 -6.67 -32.52
CA GLY A 336 -19.47 -7.04 -33.65
C GLY A 336 -18.84 -8.08 -34.59
N LYS A 337 -19.67 -8.77 -35.36
CA LYS A 337 -19.24 -9.68 -36.43
C LYS A 337 -18.35 -8.97 -37.44
N GLN A 338 -17.31 -9.65 -37.93
CA GLN A 338 -16.43 -9.19 -38.99
C GLN A 338 -15.91 -7.75 -38.78
N SER A 339 -15.51 -7.42 -37.56
CA SER A 339 -15.12 -6.06 -37.17
C SER A 339 -13.62 -5.91 -36.91
N PHE A 340 -12.90 -7.00 -36.66
CA PHE A 340 -11.48 -6.97 -36.33
C PHE A 340 -10.59 -7.42 -37.49
N ASP A 341 -9.43 -6.75 -37.62
CA ASP A 341 -8.37 -7.15 -38.56
C ASP A 341 -7.41 -8.16 -37.94
N TYR A 342 -7.39 -8.22 -36.60
CA TYR A 342 -6.55 -9.12 -35.83
C TYR A 342 -7.18 -9.41 -34.46
N VAL A 343 -7.24 -10.68 -34.08
CA VAL A 343 -7.61 -11.14 -32.75
C VAL A 343 -6.43 -11.88 -32.15
N PHE A 344 -6.01 -11.45 -30.97
CA PHE A 344 -4.91 -12.04 -30.21
C PHE A 344 -5.43 -12.58 -28.88
N SER A 345 -4.86 -13.71 -28.44
CA SER A 345 -5.04 -14.21 -27.08
C SER A 345 -3.78 -14.93 -26.59
N ARG A 346 -3.58 -14.89 -25.28
CA ARG A 346 -2.47 -15.59 -24.64
C ARG A 346 -2.85 -16.11 -23.25
N TYR A 347 -2.40 -17.33 -22.93
CA TYR A 347 -2.59 -17.97 -21.62
C TYR A 347 -4.06 -18.02 -21.16
N LEU A 348 -4.95 -18.45 -22.06
CA LEU A 348 -6.34 -18.75 -21.75
C LEU A 348 -6.57 -20.21 -21.33
N VAL A 349 -5.52 -21.05 -21.24
CA VAL A 349 -5.58 -22.45 -20.78
C VAL A 349 -6.36 -22.66 -19.48
N TYR A 350 -6.26 -21.72 -18.53
CA TYR A 350 -7.00 -21.76 -17.27
C TYR A 350 -8.26 -20.87 -17.25
N ALA A 351 -8.59 -20.24 -18.38
CA ALA A 351 -9.76 -19.37 -18.54
C ALA A 351 -10.84 -19.97 -19.45
N LEU A 352 -10.51 -21.00 -20.25
CA LEU A 352 -11.43 -21.58 -21.23
C LEU A 352 -11.63 -23.08 -21.03
N THR A 353 -12.89 -23.51 -21.08
CA THR A 353 -13.29 -24.94 -21.05
C THR A 353 -13.77 -25.46 -22.40
N CYS A 354 -13.98 -24.60 -23.40
CA CYS A 354 -14.48 -24.98 -24.73
C CYS A 354 -13.76 -24.25 -25.88
N TRP A 355 -12.56 -24.73 -26.19
CA TRP A 355 -11.69 -24.16 -27.24
C TRP A 355 -12.29 -24.13 -28.65
N PRO A 356 -12.98 -25.18 -29.16
CA PRO A 356 -13.60 -25.12 -30.48
C PRO A 356 -14.65 -24.00 -30.60
N GLU A 357 -15.43 -23.78 -29.54
CA GLU A 357 -16.42 -22.71 -29.52
C GLU A 357 -15.75 -21.34 -29.46
N TYR A 358 -14.71 -21.19 -28.62
CA TYR A 358 -13.92 -19.95 -28.55
C TYR A 358 -13.35 -19.57 -29.92
N ILE A 359 -12.67 -20.52 -30.58
CA ILE A 359 -12.08 -20.29 -31.92
C ILE A 359 -13.17 -19.89 -32.92
N LYS A 360 -14.34 -20.55 -32.89
CA LYS A 360 -15.48 -20.18 -33.73
C LYS A 360 -15.99 -18.75 -33.45
N LYS A 361 -16.05 -18.32 -32.18
CA LYS A 361 -16.42 -16.94 -31.84
C LYS A 361 -15.40 -15.93 -32.36
N THR A 362 -14.09 -16.21 -32.22
CA THR A 362 -13.05 -15.34 -32.79
C THR A 362 -13.12 -15.27 -34.31
N TRP A 363 -13.42 -16.38 -34.99
CA TRP A 363 -13.70 -16.41 -36.43
C TRP A 363 -14.84 -15.47 -36.83
N ASP A 364 -15.96 -15.51 -36.11
CA ASP A 364 -17.11 -14.65 -36.41
C ASP A 364 -16.80 -13.15 -36.24
N LEU A 365 -15.88 -12.80 -35.33
CA LEU A 365 -15.43 -11.43 -35.07
C LEU A 365 -14.46 -10.89 -36.13
N LEU A 366 -13.78 -11.78 -36.86
CA LEU A 366 -12.73 -11.43 -37.81
C LEU A 366 -13.29 -11.08 -39.19
N LYS A 367 -12.72 -10.04 -39.82
CA LYS A 367 -13.01 -9.71 -41.22
C LYS A 367 -12.48 -10.82 -42.16
N PRO A 368 -13.04 -10.98 -43.37
CA PRO A 368 -12.41 -11.81 -44.39
C PRO A 368 -10.95 -11.39 -44.65
N GLY A 369 -10.01 -12.33 -44.53
CA GLY A 369 -8.58 -12.08 -44.70
C GLY A 369 -7.84 -11.58 -43.45
N ALA A 370 -8.53 -11.44 -42.32
CA ALA A 370 -7.93 -11.09 -41.03
C ALA A 370 -7.22 -12.29 -40.37
N TRP A 371 -6.49 -12.03 -39.29
CA TRP A 371 -5.66 -13.03 -38.60
C TRP A 371 -6.16 -13.32 -37.18
N VAL A 372 -6.07 -14.58 -36.77
CA VAL A 372 -6.12 -14.98 -35.36
C VAL A 372 -4.73 -15.44 -34.94
N GLU A 373 -4.30 -15.08 -33.73
CA GLU A 373 -3.09 -15.61 -33.12
C GLU A 373 -3.38 -15.97 -31.66
N ILE A 374 -3.15 -17.25 -31.34
CA ILE A 374 -3.38 -17.83 -30.01
C ILE A 374 -2.04 -18.33 -29.52
N GLN A 375 -1.61 -17.86 -28.35
CA GLN A 375 -0.36 -18.27 -27.72
C GLN A 375 -0.66 -18.93 -26.38
N ASP A 376 -0.60 -20.26 -26.33
CA ASP A 376 -0.91 -20.98 -25.10
C ASP A 376 0.06 -22.12 -24.82
N GLY A 377 0.05 -22.57 -23.57
CA GLY A 377 0.98 -23.53 -23.03
C GLY A 377 0.58 -24.98 -23.24
N MET A 378 1.57 -25.84 -23.10
CA MET A 378 1.40 -27.25 -22.81
C MET A 378 2.09 -27.52 -21.47
N LEU A 379 1.33 -28.00 -20.48
CA LEU A 379 1.83 -28.24 -19.12
C LEU A 379 2.54 -29.58 -18.99
N THR A 380 2.38 -30.49 -19.95
CA THR A 380 3.21 -31.70 -20.04
C THR A 380 4.70 -31.34 -20.16
N THR A 381 5.51 -31.80 -19.21
CA THR A 381 6.96 -31.62 -19.29
C THR A 381 7.55 -32.42 -20.46
N MET A 382 8.03 -31.73 -21.49
CA MET A 382 8.60 -32.37 -22.68
C MET A 382 10.08 -32.78 -22.51
N SER A 383 10.86 -32.04 -21.69
CA SER A 383 12.31 -32.23 -21.58
C SER A 383 12.71 -33.48 -20.79
N ALA A 384 13.63 -34.27 -21.35
CA ALA A 384 14.24 -35.42 -20.66
C ALA A 384 15.09 -35.03 -19.44
N GLN A 385 15.52 -33.76 -19.34
CA GLN A 385 16.37 -33.26 -18.25
C GLN A 385 15.58 -32.94 -16.97
N THR A 386 14.28 -32.65 -17.09
CA THR A 386 13.38 -32.32 -15.98
C THR A 386 12.43 -33.45 -15.59
N LYS A 387 12.44 -34.58 -16.33
CA LYS A 387 11.65 -35.78 -16.02
C LYS A 387 12.24 -36.55 -14.84
N ASN A 388 11.60 -36.43 -13.69
CA ASN A 388 11.79 -37.34 -12.54
C ASN A 388 10.43 -37.92 -12.11
N ALA A 389 10.46 -39.00 -11.31
CA ALA A 389 9.23 -39.70 -10.91
C ALA A 389 8.25 -38.81 -10.14
N ALA A 390 8.74 -37.87 -9.32
CA ALA A 390 7.90 -36.95 -8.55
C ALA A 390 7.19 -35.93 -9.46
N ASN A 391 7.88 -35.39 -10.46
CA ASN A 391 7.30 -34.46 -11.44
C ASN A 391 6.21 -35.15 -12.27
N LEU A 392 6.45 -36.40 -12.71
CA LEU A 392 5.46 -37.16 -13.48
C LEU A 392 4.19 -37.49 -12.66
N GLU A 393 4.34 -37.83 -11.38
CA GLU A 393 3.19 -38.09 -10.50
C GLU A 393 2.40 -36.80 -10.22
N TRP A 394 3.10 -35.68 -9.99
CA TRP A 394 2.48 -34.37 -9.79
C TRP A 394 1.73 -33.91 -11.03
N GLU A 395 2.35 -33.98 -12.22
CA GLU A 395 1.72 -33.68 -13.51
C GLU A 395 0.48 -34.53 -13.76
N ALA A 396 0.56 -35.84 -13.54
CA ALA A 396 -0.58 -36.74 -13.76
C ALA A 396 -1.78 -36.37 -12.88
N LYS A 397 -1.54 -36.02 -11.60
CA LYS A 397 -2.60 -35.58 -10.68
C LYS A 397 -3.18 -34.23 -11.09
N LEU A 398 -2.32 -33.30 -11.52
CA LEU A 398 -2.74 -31.97 -11.95
C LEU A 398 -3.60 -32.07 -13.22
N HIS A 399 -3.14 -32.83 -14.21
CA HIS A 399 -3.88 -33.06 -15.45
C HIS A 399 -5.22 -33.75 -15.21
N GLN A 400 -5.27 -34.70 -14.27
CA GLN A 400 -6.53 -35.34 -13.87
C GLN A 400 -7.50 -34.32 -13.27
N ALA A 401 -7.02 -33.42 -12.40
CA ALA A 401 -7.83 -32.38 -11.79
C ALA A 401 -8.33 -31.36 -12.83
N ASP A 402 -7.45 -30.85 -13.69
CA ASP A 402 -7.77 -29.86 -14.71
C ASP A 402 -8.81 -30.38 -15.70
N ARG A 403 -8.63 -31.61 -16.19
CA ARG A 403 -9.60 -32.26 -17.08
C ARG A 403 -10.93 -32.51 -16.39
N GLY A 404 -10.92 -32.76 -15.08
CA GLY A 404 -12.12 -32.85 -14.25
C GLY A 404 -12.91 -31.54 -14.17
N LEU A 405 -12.24 -30.40 -14.32
CA LEU A 405 -12.84 -29.07 -14.41
C LEU A 405 -13.22 -28.67 -15.86
N GLY A 406 -12.97 -29.55 -16.83
CA GLY A 406 -13.19 -29.28 -18.26
C GLY A 406 -12.11 -28.42 -18.90
N LEU A 407 -10.97 -28.23 -18.23
CA LEU A 407 -9.80 -27.54 -18.78
C LEU A 407 -8.94 -28.51 -19.58
N ASP A 408 -8.19 -27.97 -20.53
CA ASP A 408 -7.22 -28.73 -21.32
C ASP A 408 -5.80 -28.23 -21.03
N PRO A 409 -5.07 -28.86 -20.09
CA PRO A 409 -3.74 -28.41 -19.66
C PRO A 409 -2.68 -28.49 -20.79
N ASP A 410 -2.99 -29.18 -21.89
CA ASP A 410 -2.09 -29.41 -23.01
C ASP A 410 -2.57 -28.74 -24.30
N ILE A 411 -3.49 -27.76 -24.19
CA ILE A 411 -4.15 -27.15 -25.34
C ILE A 411 -3.17 -26.63 -26.40
N GLY A 412 -2.00 -26.13 -26.00
CA GLY A 412 -0.97 -25.63 -26.91
C GLY A 412 -0.64 -26.61 -28.05
N GLY A 413 -0.64 -27.92 -27.78
CA GLY A 413 -0.39 -28.96 -28.78
C GLY A 413 -1.55 -29.20 -29.76
N GLU A 414 -2.76 -28.76 -29.44
CA GLU A 414 -3.98 -28.98 -30.24
C GLU A 414 -4.40 -27.74 -31.03
N LEU A 415 -3.86 -26.55 -30.71
CA LEU A 415 -4.27 -25.27 -31.31
C LEU A 415 -4.20 -25.28 -32.83
N GLU A 416 -3.13 -25.81 -33.43
CA GLU A 416 -3.00 -25.86 -34.90
C GLU A 416 -4.17 -26.63 -35.54
N ARG A 417 -4.46 -27.82 -35.02
CA ARG A 417 -5.55 -28.67 -35.51
C ARG A 417 -6.91 -28.00 -35.32
N LEU A 418 -7.15 -27.39 -34.16
CA LEU A 418 -8.43 -26.73 -33.84
C LEU A 418 -8.67 -25.49 -34.71
N VAL A 419 -7.65 -24.68 -34.94
CA VAL A 419 -7.71 -23.51 -35.82
C VAL A 419 -7.97 -23.92 -37.28
N GLN A 420 -7.29 -24.97 -37.76
CA GLN A 420 -7.55 -25.54 -39.10
C GLN A 420 -8.99 -26.07 -39.21
N ALA A 421 -9.47 -26.80 -38.20
CA ALA A 421 -10.83 -27.34 -38.18
C ALA A 421 -11.92 -26.26 -38.19
N ALA A 422 -11.63 -25.07 -37.66
CA ALA A 422 -12.53 -23.92 -37.72
C ALA A 422 -12.59 -23.25 -39.10
N GLY A 423 -11.71 -23.62 -40.04
CA GLY A 423 -11.70 -23.12 -41.42
C GLY A 423 -10.63 -22.07 -41.72
N PHE A 424 -9.72 -21.79 -40.77
CA PHE A 424 -8.57 -20.92 -41.03
C PHE A 424 -7.60 -21.57 -42.01
N VAL A 425 -7.02 -20.73 -42.87
CA VAL A 425 -6.00 -21.10 -43.85
C VAL A 425 -4.68 -20.42 -43.50
N ASN A 426 -3.57 -20.87 -44.11
CA ASN A 426 -2.22 -20.36 -43.83
C ASN A 426 -1.80 -20.50 -42.35
N VAL A 427 -2.26 -21.57 -41.69
CA VAL A 427 -1.95 -21.85 -40.29
C VAL A 427 -0.46 -22.19 -40.15
N ARG A 428 0.18 -21.61 -39.14
CA ARG A 428 1.57 -21.87 -38.76
C ARG A 428 1.64 -21.98 -37.24
N ALA A 429 2.39 -22.96 -36.75
CA ALA A 429 2.67 -23.15 -35.34
C ALA A 429 4.15 -22.87 -35.03
N TRP A 430 4.41 -22.36 -33.83
CA TRP A 430 5.74 -22.19 -33.28
C TRP A 430 5.75 -22.72 -31.86
N GLU A 431 6.75 -23.54 -31.54
CA GLU A 431 6.95 -24.06 -30.20
C GLU A 431 8.15 -23.37 -29.58
N TYR A 432 8.01 -23.01 -28.30
CA TYR A 432 9.06 -22.38 -27.51
C TYR A 432 9.19 -23.09 -26.18
N ASP A 433 10.40 -23.53 -25.86
CA ASP A 433 10.71 -24.08 -24.55
C ASP A 433 10.73 -22.96 -23.50
N VAL A 434 9.86 -23.07 -22.50
CA VAL A 434 9.86 -22.17 -21.34
C VAL A 434 10.72 -22.82 -20.26
N PRO A 435 11.83 -22.19 -19.83
CA PRO A 435 12.63 -22.70 -18.72
C PRO A 435 11.80 -22.62 -17.43
N ILE A 436 11.59 -23.76 -16.79
CA ILE A 436 10.90 -23.91 -15.49
C ILE A 436 11.93 -23.85 -14.36
#